data_AF-A0A5C0ZLA1-F1
#
_entry.id   AF-A0A5C0ZLA1-F1
#
_cell.length_a   1.000
_cell.length_b   1.000
_cell.length_c   1.000
_cell.angle_alpha   90.00
_cell.angle_beta   90.00
_cell.angle_gamma   90.00
#
_symmetry.space_group_name_H-M   'P 1'
#
loop_
_entity.id
_entity.type
_entity.pdbx_description
1 polymer ?
#
loop_
_entity_poly.entity_id
_entity_poly.type
_entity_poly.pdbx_seq_one_letter_code
_entity_poly.pdbx_strand_id
1 'polypeptide(L)'
;MFVFYHGLSIVDSMKWTYFIRQKLKVAFLLFCIMACSVLIRVLEDKNVKSISNALLSMYDDRLVPASDIFYMTEHLYAKKFLMLQFLNDTTPSAVSIEQLAGRMKYHNQFIDSLLNKYEKTYLVDKEKMYLEGFKKQLAHYMSLENHLLGVSEIGLQQRVTKYREGGEDALDRTIAGLSALERLQTQVGRELMADAQFVISGTRFFSTLQIILSIVIGIMVVVLVLASKSVIKKKQPFNLN
;
A
#
# COMPACT_ATOMS: atom_id res chain seq x y z
N MET A 1 32.08 -59.13 -59.33
CA MET A 1 30.72 -59.45 -58.86
C MET A 1 30.74 -59.46 -57.33
N PHE A 2 30.21 -58.38 -56.75
CA PHE A 2 29.47 -58.28 -55.47
C PHE A 2 30.12 -58.81 -54.16
N VAL A 3 30.53 -57.92 -53.22
CA VAL A 3 29.71 -57.27 -52.14
C VAL A 3 29.74 -58.13 -50.86
N PHE A 4 29.98 -57.66 -49.62
CA PHE A 4 30.08 -56.33 -49.01
C PHE A 4 30.84 -56.41 -47.68
N TYR A 5 31.49 -55.30 -47.33
CA TYR A 5 31.91 -54.93 -45.97
C TYR A 5 30.69 -54.94 -45.01
N HIS A 6 30.74 -55.71 -43.92
CA HIS A 6 29.72 -55.63 -42.86
C HIS A 6 30.33 -55.74 -41.45
N GLY A 7 31.32 -54.89 -41.15
CA GLY A 7 31.99 -54.86 -39.84
C GLY A 7 31.97 -53.53 -39.09
N LEU A 8 31.47 -52.43 -39.67
CA LEU A 8 31.67 -51.08 -39.11
C LEU A 8 30.42 -50.42 -38.48
N SER A 9 29.24 -51.04 -38.54
CA SER A 9 27.96 -50.35 -38.21
C SER A 9 27.64 -50.22 -36.72
N ILE A 10 28.11 -51.14 -35.86
CA ILE A 10 27.63 -51.21 -34.47
C ILE A 10 28.34 -50.20 -33.55
N VAL A 11 29.64 -49.96 -33.75
CA VAL A 11 30.43 -49.01 -32.94
C VAL A 11 30.03 -47.56 -33.17
N ASP A 12 29.63 -47.20 -34.40
CA ASP A 12 29.14 -45.86 -34.72
C ASP A 12 27.73 -45.61 -34.15
N SER A 13 26.87 -46.64 -34.06
CA SER A 13 25.54 -46.52 -33.46
C SER A 13 25.57 -46.26 -31.94
N MET A 14 26.52 -46.87 -31.21
CA MET A 14 26.72 -46.67 -29.76
C MET A 14 27.32 -45.29 -29.44
N LYS A 15 28.24 -44.78 -30.29
CA LYS A 15 28.80 -43.43 -30.12
C LYS A 15 27.76 -42.34 -30.43
N TRP A 16 26.88 -42.59 -31.39
CA TRP A 16 25.82 -41.66 -31.78
C TRP A 16 24.73 -41.54 -30.70
N THR A 17 24.30 -42.64 -30.08
CA THR A 17 23.35 -42.61 -28.96
C THR A 17 23.91 -41.93 -27.71
N TYR A 18 25.22 -42.06 -27.44
CA TYR A 18 25.88 -41.30 -26.36
C TYR A 18 25.94 -39.79 -26.66
N PHE A 19 26.32 -39.41 -27.88
CA PHE A 19 26.31 -38.00 -28.32
C PHE A 19 24.89 -37.39 -28.29
N ILE A 20 23.87 -38.17 -28.67
CA ILE A 20 22.46 -37.75 -28.63
C ILE A 20 21.96 -37.61 -27.20
N ARG A 21 22.25 -38.59 -26.32
CA ARG A 21 21.87 -38.50 -24.90
C ARG A 21 22.49 -37.28 -24.22
N GLN A 22 23.71 -36.92 -24.58
CA GLN A 22 24.38 -35.74 -24.02
C GLN A 22 23.77 -34.43 -24.52
N LYS A 23 23.40 -34.34 -25.81
CA LYS A 23 22.69 -33.19 -26.38
C LYS A 23 21.25 -33.04 -25.84
N LEU A 24 20.54 -34.15 -25.63
CA LEU A 24 19.19 -34.15 -25.04
C LEU A 24 19.20 -33.72 -23.56
N LYS A 25 20.19 -34.16 -22.77
CA LYS A 25 20.36 -33.70 -21.38
C LYS A 25 20.57 -32.20 -21.29
N VAL A 26 21.38 -31.63 -22.19
CA VAL A 26 21.65 -30.19 -22.24
C VAL A 26 20.41 -29.42 -22.70
N ALA A 27 19.69 -29.90 -23.72
CA ALA A 27 18.43 -29.29 -24.16
C ALA A 27 17.35 -29.32 -23.06
N PHE A 28 17.24 -30.43 -22.33
CA PHE A 28 16.33 -30.57 -21.20
C PHE A 28 16.70 -29.63 -20.05
N LEU A 29 17.99 -29.50 -19.72
CA LEU A 29 18.47 -28.57 -18.71
C LEU A 29 18.11 -27.12 -19.08
N LEU A 30 18.37 -26.72 -20.33
CA LEU A 30 18.01 -25.38 -20.82
C LEU A 30 16.49 -25.15 -20.79
N PHE A 31 15.69 -26.15 -21.14
CA PHE A 31 14.23 -26.07 -21.03
C PHE A 31 13.76 -25.87 -19.59
N CYS A 32 14.29 -26.64 -18.63
CA CYS A 32 13.97 -26.47 -17.21
C CYS A 32 14.33 -25.08 -16.70
N ILE A 33 15.52 -24.59 -17.08
CA ILE A 33 15.99 -23.26 -16.73
C ILE A 33 15.05 -22.18 -17.30
N MET A 34 14.64 -22.31 -18.56
CA MET A 34 13.73 -21.38 -19.22
C MET A 34 12.34 -21.39 -18.58
N ALA A 35 11.80 -22.57 -18.26
CA ALA A 35 10.55 -22.72 -17.53
C ALA A 35 10.61 -22.08 -16.13
N CYS A 36 11.72 -22.26 -15.40
CA CYS A 36 11.93 -21.60 -14.11
C CYS A 36 11.96 -20.07 -14.26
N SER A 37 12.63 -19.54 -15.28
CA SER A 37 12.68 -18.09 -15.55
C SER A 37 11.30 -17.50 -15.85
N VAL A 38 10.47 -18.20 -16.64
CA VAL A 38 9.08 -17.79 -16.90
C VAL A 38 8.26 -17.80 -15.62
N LEU A 39 8.39 -18.84 -14.78
CA LEU A 39 7.67 -18.93 -13.52
C LEU A 39 8.07 -17.80 -12.55
N ILE A 40 9.37 -17.53 -12.45
CA ILE A 40 9.91 -16.41 -11.65
C ILE A 40 9.31 -15.09 -12.13
N ARG A 41 9.30 -14.85 -13.45
CA ARG A 41 8.71 -13.63 -14.02
C ARG A 41 7.22 -13.47 -13.71
N VAL A 42 6.45 -14.56 -13.73
CA VAL A 42 5.03 -14.55 -13.34
C VAL A 42 4.86 -14.22 -11.85
N LEU A 43 5.76 -14.70 -10.98
CA LEU A 43 5.76 -14.37 -9.56
C LEU A 43 6.15 -12.90 -9.32
N GLU A 44 7.14 -12.38 -10.03
CA GLU A 44 7.54 -10.97 -9.97
C GLU A 44 6.39 -10.04 -10.40
N ASP A 45 5.71 -10.34 -11.52
CA ASP A 45 4.55 -9.57 -11.97
C ASP A 45 3.42 -9.51 -10.92
N LYS A 46 3.19 -10.62 -10.19
CA LYS A 46 2.23 -10.65 -9.08
C LYS A 46 2.70 -9.77 -7.91
N ASN A 47 3.97 -9.85 -7.54
CA ASN A 47 4.54 -9.05 -6.47
C ASN A 47 4.48 -7.55 -6.79
N VAL A 48 4.82 -7.15 -8.03
CA VAL A 48 4.73 -5.75 -8.49
C VAL A 48 3.30 -5.23 -8.40
N LYS A 49 2.30 -6.03 -8.83
CA LYS A 49 0.89 -5.66 -8.67
C LYS A 49 0.48 -5.52 -7.19
N SER A 50 0.95 -6.42 -6.33
CA SER A 50 0.70 -6.34 -4.88
C SER A 50 1.28 -5.07 -4.27
N ILE A 51 2.51 -4.68 -4.66
CA ILE A 51 3.16 -3.45 -4.22
C ILE A 51 2.38 -2.23 -4.72
N SER A 52 1.97 -2.22 -5.99
CA SER A 52 1.17 -1.12 -6.57
C SER A 52 -0.16 -0.94 -5.82
N ASN A 53 -0.85 -2.03 -5.49
CA ASN A 53 -2.11 -1.98 -4.75
C ASN A 53 -1.89 -1.49 -3.31
N ALA A 54 -0.81 -1.88 -2.65
CA ALA A 54 -0.45 -1.38 -1.33
C ALA A 54 -0.17 0.13 -1.36
N LEU A 55 0.48 0.66 -2.41
CA LEU A 55 0.69 2.10 -2.59
C LEU A 55 -0.61 2.86 -2.85
N LEU A 56 -1.49 2.32 -3.70
CA LEU A 56 -2.80 2.93 -3.96
C LEU A 56 -3.66 2.95 -2.69
N SER A 57 -3.72 1.85 -1.94
CA SER A 57 -4.43 1.81 -0.66
C SER A 57 -3.79 2.72 0.39
N MET A 58 -2.47 2.82 0.45
CA MET A 58 -1.79 3.77 1.34
C MET A 58 -2.12 5.23 0.98
N TYR A 59 -2.30 5.54 -0.30
CA TYR A 59 -2.69 6.88 -0.75
C TYR A 59 -4.19 7.15 -0.49
N ASP A 60 -5.08 6.35 -1.08
CA ASP A 60 -6.53 6.58 -1.05
C ASP A 60 -7.17 6.25 0.32
N ASP A 61 -6.71 5.20 1.01
CA ASP A 61 -7.32 4.71 2.26
C ASP A 61 -6.61 5.20 3.53
N ARG A 62 -5.39 5.76 3.43
CA ARG A 62 -4.59 6.15 4.60
C ARG A 62 -4.11 7.59 4.59
N LEU A 63 -3.56 8.08 3.48
CA LEU A 63 -3.07 9.46 3.41
C LEU A 63 -4.22 10.48 3.33
N VAL A 64 -5.17 10.28 2.41
CA VAL A 64 -6.32 11.19 2.26
C VAL A 64 -7.18 11.24 3.53
N PRO A 65 -7.55 10.11 4.17
CA PRO A 65 -8.37 10.14 5.37
C PRO A 65 -7.65 10.71 6.59
N ALA A 66 -6.33 10.55 6.69
CA ALA A 66 -5.52 11.20 7.74
C ALA A 66 -5.54 12.74 7.60
N SER A 67 -5.48 13.24 6.36
CA SER A 67 -5.63 14.68 6.08
C SER A 67 -7.02 15.20 6.47
N ASP A 68 -8.08 14.45 6.16
CA ASP A 68 -9.44 14.83 6.57
C ASP A 68 -9.59 14.87 8.11
N ILE A 69 -8.98 13.92 8.83
CA ILE A 69 -8.92 13.91 10.31
C ILE A 69 -8.14 15.12 10.85
N PHE A 70 -7.02 15.48 10.22
CA PHE A 70 -6.23 16.65 10.59
C PHE A 70 -7.03 17.94 10.45
N TYR A 71 -7.71 18.16 9.33
CA TYR A 71 -8.52 19.36 9.12
C TYR A 71 -9.74 19.44 10.06
N MET A 72 -10.37 18.30 10.38
CA MET A 72 -11.42 18.28 11.41
C MET A 72 -10.87 18.70 12.79
N THR A 73 -9.65 18.25 13.13
CA THR A 73 -8.98 18.62 14.38
C THR A 73 -8.68 20.13 14.42
N GLU A 74 -8.20 20.70 13.32
CA GLU A 74 -7.97 22.14 13.18
C GLU A 74 -9.25 22.94 13.42
N HIS A 75 -10.37 22.52 12.82
CA HIS A 75 -11.67 23.17 13.04
C HIS A 75 -12.15 23.04 14.50
N LEU A 76 -11.96 21.90 15.16
CA LEU A 76 -12.31 21.74 16.58
C LEU A 76 -11.45 22.64 17.49
N TYR A 77 -10.15 22.79 17.20
CA TYR A 77 -9.30 23.74 17.92
C TYR A 77 -9.69 25.20 17.67
N ALA A 78 -10.06 25.56 16.44
CA ALA A 78 -10.59 26.89 16.13
C ALA A 78 -11.86 27.19 16.92
N LYS A 79 -12.78 26.22 17.02
CA LYS A 79 -13.97 26.32 17.88
C LYS A 79 -13.59 26.50 19.35
N LYS A 80 -12.63 25.72 19.86
CA LYS A 80 -12.12 25.85 21.23
C LYS A 80 -11.61 27.28 21.50
N PHE A 81 -10.81 27.81 20.59
CA PHE A 81 -10.27 29.17 20.72
C PHE A 81 -11.38 30.23 20.72
N LEU A 82 -12.33 30.15 19.79
CA LEU A 82 -13.48 31.07 19.73
C LEU A 82 -14.34 31.01 20.99
N MET A 83 -14.56 29.81 21.53
CA MET A 83 -15.33 29.61 22.75
C MET A 83 -14.61 30.22 23.95
N LEU A 84 -13.31 29.95 24.11
CA LEU A 84 -12.50 30.53 25.19
C LEU A 84 -12.49 32.06 25.13
N GLN A 85 -12.37 32.63 23.92
CA GLN A 85 -12.42 34.08 23.72
C GLN A 85 -13.76 34.65 24.19
N PHE A 86 -14.87 34.01 23.83
CA PHE A 86 -16.20 34.43 24.24
C PHE A 86 -16.43 34.29 25.75
N LEU A 87 -16.02 33.16 26.34
CA LEU A 87 -16.20 32.88 27.76
C LEU A 87 -15.40 33.84 28.65
N ASN A 88 -14.27 34.35 28.17
CA ASN A 88 -13.43 35.31 28.88
C ASN A 88 -13.82 36.78 28.64
N ASP A 89 -14.77 37.05 27.75
CA ASP A 89 -15.31 38.39 27.55
C ASP A 89 -16.12 38.82 28.79
N THR A 90 -15.82 40.01 29.31
CA THR A 90 -16.45 40.56 30.53
C THR A 90 -17.82 41.18 30.22
N THR A 91 -18.13 41.47 28.95
CA THR A 91 -19.39 42.09 28.52
C THR A 91 -20.00 41.38 27.31
N PRO A 92 -20.40 40.09 27.43
CA PRO A 92 -21.00 39.37 26.33
C PRO A 92 -22.36 39.97 25.96
N SER A 93 -22.46 40.46 24.72
CA SER A 93 -23.66 41.08 24.15
C SER A 93 -24.43 40.10 23.26
N ALA A 94 -25.70 40.37 22.98
CA ALA A 94 -26.48 39.56 22.04
C ALA A 94 -25.83 39.49 20.64
N VAL A 95 -25.22 40.60 20.20
CA VAL A 95 -24.46 40.69 18.94
C VAL A 95 -23.23 39.76 18.97
N SER A 96 -22.52 39.68 20.09
CA SER A 96 -21.36 38.78 20.22
C SER A 96 -21.75 37.30 20.13
N ILE A 97 -22.93 36.92 20.65
CA ILE A 97 -23.44 35.54 20.50
C ILE A 97 -23.80 35.24 19.05
N GLU A 98 -24.48 36.16 18.36
CA GLU A 98 -24.86 35.94 16.98
C GLU A 98 -23.63 35.76 16.07
N GLN A 99 -22.61 36.59 16.28
CA GLN A 99 -21.33 36.47 15.60
C GLN A 99 -20.62 35.14 15.92
N LEU A 100 -20.61 34.73 17.20
CA LEU A 100 -20.06 33.43 17.61
C LEU A 100 -20.83 32.29 16.95
N ALA A 101 -22.16 32.33 16.96
CA ALA A 101 -23.02 31.33 16.35
C ALA A 101 -22.77 31.18 14.85
N GLY A 102 -22.58 32.29 14.13
CA GLY A 102 -22.20 32.26 12.72
C GLY A 102 -20.86 31.55 12.48
N ARG A 103 -19.83 31.88 13.28
CA ARG A 103 -18.51 31.23 13.17
C ARG A 103 -18.53 29.76 13.56
N MET A 104 -19.27 29.40 14.61
CA MET A 104 -19.43 28.01 15.04
C MET A 104 -20.16 27.18 13.97
N LYS A 105 -21.21 27.75 13.36
CA LYS A 105 -21.93 27.11 12.25
C LYS A 105 -21.02 26.86 11.04
N TYR A 106 -20.16 27.81 10.69
CA TYR A 106 -19.15 27.62 9.64
C TYR A 106 -18.28 26.40 9.96
N HIS A 107 -17.67 26.33 11.13
CA HIS A 107 -16.85 25.17 11.51
C HIS A 107 -17.62 23.85 11.54
N ASN A 108 -18.88 23.85 12.00
CA ASN A 108 -19.74 22.67 11.99
C ASN A 108 -19.95 22.12 10.57
N GLN A 109 -20.23 23.00 9.60
CA GLN A 109 -20.42 22.58 8.21
C GLN A 109 -19.15 21.95 7.61
N PHE A 110 -17.97 22.48 7.94
CA PHE A 110 -16.70 21.90 7.51
C PHE A 110 -16.44 20.53 8.16
N ILE A 111 -16.66 20.42 9.48
CA ILE A 111 -16.52 19.15 10.20
C ILE A 111 -17.48 18.11 9.63
N ASP A 112 -18.75 18.46 9.40
CA ASP A 112 -19.75 17.54 8.84
C ASP A 112 -19.37 17.08 7.42
N SER A 113 -18.85 17.98 6.59
CA SER A 113 -18.39 17.66 5.23
C SER A 113 -17.20 16.69 5.24
N LEU A 114 -16.19 16.98 6.06
CA LEU A 114 -15.00 16.13 6.21
C LEU A 114 -15.35 14.78 6.81
N LEU A 115 -16.24 14.75 7.81
CA LEU A 115 -16.72 13.52 8.44
C LEU A 115 -17.47 12.63 7.44
N ASN A 116 -18.37 13.20 6.62
CA ASN A 116 -19.08 12.46 5.58
C ASN A 116 -18.13 11.92 4.50
N LYS A 117 -17.09 12.68 4.14
CA LYS A 117 -16.04 12.20 3.24
C LYS A 117 -15.29 11.02 3.85
N TYR A 118 -14.88 11.14 5.11
CA TYR A 118 -14.19 10.08 5.86
C TYR A 118 -15.02 8.80 5.97
N GLU A 119 -16.33 8.91 6.25
CA GLU A 119 -17.25 7.78 6.37
C GLU A 119 -17.39 6.94 5.09
N LYS A 120 -17.12 7.54 3.92
CA LYS A 120 -17.19 6.87 2.62
C LYS A 120 -15.91 6.11 2.26
N THR A 121 -14.86 6.25 3.06
CA THR A 121 -13.58 5.57 2.85
C THR A 121 -13.65 4.11 3.32
N TYR A 122 -12.65 3.30 2.97
CA TYR A 122 -12.56 1.94 3.47
C TYR A 122 -12.10 1.92 4.93
N LEU A 123 -13.07 1.73 5.85
CA LEU A 123 -12.83 1.67 7.30
C LEU A 123 -12.72 0.22 7.79
N VAL A 124 -11.67 -0.09 8.55
CA VAL A 124 -11.57 -1.37 9.28
C VAL A 124 -12.48 -1.37 10.52
N ASP A 125 -12.76 -2.53 11.10
CA ASP A 125 -13.73 -2.67 12.20
C ASP A 125 -13.37 -1.82 13.44
N LYS A 126 -12.07 -1.73 13.75
CA LYS A 126 -11.58 -0.84 14.81
C LYS A 126 -11.89 0.62 14.46
N GLU A 127 -11.66 1.06 13.23
CA GLU A 127 -11.93 2.45 12.83
C GLU A 127 -13.40 2.79 12.93
N LYS A 128 -14.30 1.89 12.51
CA LYS A 128 -15.75 2.07 12.66
C LYS A 128 -16.15 2.26 14.13
N MET A 129 -15.59 1.44 15.02
CA MET A 129 -15.87 1.54 16.45
C MET A 129 -15.41 2.89 17.04
N TYR A 130 -14.20 3.33 16.71
CA TYR A 130 -13.67 4.62 17.17
C TYR A 130 -14.43 5.80 16.55
N LEU A 131 -14.81 5.70 15.28
CA LEU A 131 -15.59 6.71 14.56
C LEU A 131 -16.98 6.90 15.17
N GLU A 132 -17.68 5.81 15.49
CA GLU A 132 -18.96 5.87 16.19
C GLU A 132 -18.82 6.47 17.59
N GLY A 133 -17.72 6.18 18.30
CA GLY A 133 -17.37 6.84 19.57
C GLY A 133 -17.19 8.35 19.41
N PHE A 134 -16.41 8.77 18.41
CA PHE A 134 -16.19 10.17 18.08
C PHE A 134 -17.50 10.89 17.73
N LYS A 135 -18.36 10.30 16.89
CA LYS A 135 -19.65 10.88 16.50
C LYS A 135 -20.56 11.15 17.70
N LYS A 136 -20.60 10.23 18.65
CA LYS A 136 -21.36 10.41 19.90
C LYS A 136 -20.81 11.57 20.73
N GLN A 137 -19.49 11.68 20.84
CA GLN A 137 -18.84 12.79 21.56
C GLN A 137 -19.09 14.13 20.87
N LEU A 138 -18.94 14.18 19.54
CA LEU A 138 -19.21 15.36 18.74
C LEU A 138 -20.67 15.81 18.86
N ALA A 139 -21.63 14.90 18.75
CA ALA A 139 -23.05 15.21 18.91
C ALA A 139 -23.39 15.73 20.32
N HIS A 140 -22.80 15.14 21.36
CA HIS A 140 -22.94 15.61 22.73
C HIS A 140 -22.38 17.03 22.90
N TYR A 141 -21.16 17.28 22.39
CA TYR A 141 -20.56 18.61 22.40
C TYR A 141 -21.41 19.63 21.64
N MET A 142 -21.89 19.30 20.44
CA MET A 142 -22.76 20.17 19.64
C MET A 142 -24.08 20.49 20.35
N SER A 143 -24.63 19.56 21.14
CA SER A 143 -25.82 19.83 21.96
C SER A 143 -25.56 20.91 23.02
N LEU A 144 -24.42 20.84 23.72
CA LEU A 144 -24.01 21.84 24.71
C LEU A 144 -23.73 23.19 24.07
N GLU A 145 -23.05 23.19 22.91
CA GLU A 145 -22.82 24.39 22.09
C GLU A 145 -24.14 25.03 21.66
N ASN A 146 -25.09 24.24 21.14
CA ASN A 146 -26.38 24.74 20.70
C ASN A 146 -27.21 25.30 21.86
N HIS A 147 -27.09 24.75 23.07
CA HIS A 147 -27.74 25.33 24.25
C HIS A 147 -27.17 26.71 24.62
N LEU A 148 -25.85 26.88 24.46
CA LEU A 148 -25.17 28.16 24.70
C LEU A 148 -25.44 29.21 23.60
N LEU A 149 -25.67 28.80 22.35
CA LEU A 149 -25.80 29.71 21.21
C LEU A 149 -27.26 29.95 20.78
N GLY A 150 -28.15 28.98 20.98
CA GLY A 150 -29.55 29.03 20.56
C GLY A 150 -30.47 29.86 21.44
N VAL A 151 -31.61 30.30 20.90
CA VAL A 151 -32.62 31.06 21.66
C VAL A 151 -33.11 30.23 22.85
N SER A 152 -33.18 30.85 24.03
CA SER A 152 -33.56 30.17 25.26
C SER A 152 -34.35 31.11 26.16
N GLU A 153 -35.24 30.53 26.97
CA GLU A 153 -36.01 31.25 28.00
C GLU A 153 -35.11 31.70 29.16
N ILE A 154 -33.98 31.02 29.37
CA ILE A 154 -32.99 31.39 30.39
C ILE A 154 -32.01 32.44 29.86
N GLY A 155 -31.61 33.36 30.74
CA GLY A 155 -30.67 34.42 30.41
C GLY A 155 -29.29 33.90 30.00
N LEU A 156 -28.54 34.73 29.26
CA LEU A 156 -27.21 34.41 28.74
C LEU A 156 -26.25 33.90 29.83
N GLN A 157 -26.20 34.56 30.98
CA GLN A 157 -25.29 34.18 32.06
C GLN A 157 -25.54 32.74 32.54
N GLN A 158 -26.81 32.34 32.64
CA GLN A 158 -27.16 30.98 33.05
C GLN A 158 -26.78 29.93 31.99
N ARG A 159 -26.89 30.27 30.70
CA ARG A 159 -26.43 29.41 29.59
C ARG A 159 -24.92 29.24 29.61
N VAL A 160 -24.18 30.31 29.89
CA VAL A 160 -22.71 30.29 30.07
C VAL A 160 -22.34 29.40 31.26
N THR A 161 -23.00 29.55 32.41
CA THR A 161 -22.76 28.69 33.58
C THR A 161 -22.99 27.21 33.23
N LYS A 162 -24.11 26.88 32.58
CA LYS A 162 -24.39 25.50 32.13
C LYS A 162 -23.34 24.97 31.16
N TYR A 163 -22.86 25.80 30.23
CA TYR A 163 -21.77 25.40 29.34
C TYR A 163 -20.48 25.13 30.13
N ARG A 164 -20.14 25.94 31.15
CA ARG A 164 -18.96 25.73 31.99
C ARG A 164 -19.01 24.45 32.83
N GLU A 165 -20.19 23.90 33.08
CA GLU A 165 -20.34 22.63 33.83
C GLU A 165 -19.78 21.41 33.09
N GLY A 166 -19.61 21.46 31.76
CA GLY A 166 -19.06 20.32 31.01
C GLY A 166 -18.83 20.51 29.50
N GLY A 167 -19.04 21.70 28.95
CA GLY A 167 -18.84 22.00 27.54
C GLY A 167 -17.38 21.96 27.11
N GLU A 168 -16.46 22.50 27.91
CA GLU A 168 -15.02 22.45 27.65
C GLU A 168 -14.51 21.00 27.70
N ASP A 169 -14.90 20.23 28.72
CA ASP A 169 -14.56 18.81 28.84
C ASP A 169 -15.13 17.98 27.67
N ALA A 170 -16.35 18.27 27.22
CA ALA A 170 -16.95 17.60 26.08
C ALA A 170 -16.18 17.89 24.77
N LEU A 171 -15.72 19.12 24.59
CA LEU A 171 -14.88 19.50 23.45
C LEU A 171 -13.53 18.79 23.49
N ASP A 172 -12.88 18.76 24.66
CA ASP A 172 -11.58 18.12 24.83
C ASP A 172 -11.64 16.60 24.62
N ARG A 173 -12.72 15.97 25.07
CA ARG A 173 -13.00 14.56 24.77
C ARG A 173 -13.19 14.32 23.28
N THR A 174 -13.89 15.22 22.58
CA THR A 174 -14.12 15.13 21.13
C THR A 174 -12.79 15.24 20.37
N ILE A 175 -11.93 16.19 20.73
CA ILE A 175 -10.58 16.33 20.17
C ILE A 175 -9.74 15.07 20.45
N ALA A 176 -9.76 14.56 21.68
CA ALA A 176 -9.03 13.35 22.05
C ALA A 176 -9.52 12.10 21.29
N GLY A 177 -10.83 11.96 21.08
CA GLY A 177 -11.42 10.90 20.26
C GLY A 177 -10.94 10.95 18.82
N LEU A 178 -10.79 12.15 18.26
CA LEU A 178 -10.27 12.34 16.91
C LEU A 178 -8.75 12.05 16.82
N SER A 179 -7.97 12.47 17.81
CA SER A 179 -6.53 12.10 17.91
C SER A 179 -6.33 10.59 18.07
N ALA A 180 -7.28 9.87 18.69
CA ALA A 180 -7.23 8.41 18.77
C ALA A 180 -7.44 7.75 17.39
N LEU A 181 -8.34 8.28 16.57
CA LEU A 181 -8.54 7.87 15.17
C LEU A 181 -7.29 8.13 14.32
N GLU A 182 -6.64 9.28 14.47
CA GLU A 182 -5.39 9.63 13.78
C GLU A 182 -4.24 8.64 14.11
N ARG A 183 -4.09 8.27 15.39
CA ARG A 183 -3.08 7.30 15.82
C ARG A 183 -3.35 5.91 15.26
N LEU A 184 -4.62 5.52 15.16
CA LEU A 184 -5.03 4.24 14.57
C LEU A 184 -4.69 4.18 13.08
N GLN A 185 -4.94 5.26 12.33
CA GLN A 185 -4.54 5.40 10.92
C GLN A 185 -3.02 5.22 10.72
N THR A 186 -2.22 5.79 11.62
CA THR A 186 -0.76 5.64 11.60
C THR A 186 -0.32 4.19 11.88
N GLN A 187 -1.00 3.48 12.77
CA GLN A 187 -0.70 2.07 13.05
C GLN A 187 -1.04 1.18 11.85
N VAL A 188 -2.23 1.32 11.27
CA VAL A 188 -2.65 0.52 10.11
C VAL A 188 -1.75 0.80 8.89
N GLY A 189 -1.34 2.05 8.69
CA GLY A 189 -0.37 2.40 7.65
C GLY A 189 1.00 1.72 7.82
N ARG A 190 1.48 1.54 9.06
CA ARG A 190 2.73 0.82 9.34
C ARG A 190 2.62 -0.68 9.03
N GLU A 191 1.47 -1.29 9.32
CA GLU A 191 1.22 -2.70 8.99
C GLU A 191 1.24 -2.92 7.47
N LEU A 192 0.57 -2.06 6.69
CA LEU A 192 0.60 -2.11 5.22
C LEU A 192 2.01 -1.91 4.64
N MET A 193 2.81 -1.01 5.23
CA MET A 193 4.21 -0.81 4.83
C MET A 193 5.09 -2.03 5.12
N ALA A 194 4.87 -2.69 6.27
CA ALA A 194 5.61 -3.90 6.63
C ALA A 194 5.33 -5.05 5.64
N ASP A 195 4.07 -5.25 5.26
CA ASP A 195 3.67 -6.24 4.27
C ASP A 195 4.29 -5.94 2.88
N ALA A 196 4.30 -4.67 2.46
CA ALA A 196 4.94 -4.27 1.21
C ALA A 196 6.47 -4.51 1.23
N GLN A 197 7.15 -4.23 2.34
CA GLN A 197 8.58 -4.49 2.50
C GLN A 197 8.93 -5.98 2.45
N PHE A 198 8.07 -6.85 2.99
CA PHE A 198 8.22 -8.30 2.88
C PHE A 198 8.15 -8.77 1.42
N VAL A 199 7.18 -8.27 0.65
CA VAL A 199 7.02 -8.60 -0.79
C VAL A 199 8.18 -8.07 -1.64
N ILE A 200 8.68 -6.86 -1.36
CA ILE A 200 9.84 -6.27 -2.04
C ILE A 200 11.10 -7.11 -1.79
N SER A 201 11.30 -7.58 -0.57
CA SER A 201 12.48 -8.40 -0.20
C SER A 201 12.48 -9.73 -0.93
N GLY A 202 11.32 -10.39 -1.06
CA GLY A 202 11.18 -11.61 -1.87
C GLY A 202 11.48 -11.37 -3.35
N THR A 203 11.03 -10.23 -3.90
CA THR A 203 11.24 -9.87 -5.31
C THR A 203 12.73 -9.67 -5.65
N ARG A 204 13.52 -9.04 -4.76
CA ARG A 204 14.98 -8.90 -4.97
C ARG A 204 15.70 -10.23 -5.04
N PHE A 205 15.28 -11.21 -4.22
CA PHE A 205 15.86 -12.55 -4.23
C PHE A 205 15.60 -13.27 -5.56
N PHE A 206 14.35 -13.26 -6.02
CA PHE A 206 13.95 -13.86 -7.29
C PHE A 206 14.65 -13.21 -8.49
N SER A 207 14.75 -11.89 -8.51
CA SER A 207 15.41 -11.14 -9.58
C SER A 207 16.91 -11.45 -9.66
N THR A 208 17.58 -11.53 -8.51
CA THR A 208 19.01 -11.90 -8.45
C THR A 208 19.24 -13.32 -8.98
N LEU A 209 18.37 -14.26 -8.60
CA LEU A 209 18.44 -15.65 -9.08
C LEU A 209 18.24 -15.73 -10.60
N GLN A 210 17.33 -14.94 -11.16
CA GLN A 210 17.09 -14.89 -12.59
C GLN A 210 18.29 -14.32 -13.37
N ILE A 211 19.00 -13.33 -12.83
CA ILE A 211 20.24 -12.80 -13.45
C ILE A 211 21.31 -13.90 -13.49
N ILE A 212 21.54 -14.60 -12.37
CA ILE A 212 22.51 -15.69 -12.29
C ILE A 212 22.16 -16.78 -13.32
N LEU A 213 20.89 -17.17 -13.35
CA LEU A 213 20.38 -18.19 -14.28
C LEU A 213 20.59 -17.78 -15.74
N SER A 214 20.36 -16.51 -16.07
CA SER A 214 20.55 -15.97 -17.42
C SER A 214 22.03 -15.98 -17.85
N ILE A 215 22.95 -15.69 -16.92
CA ILE A 215 24.39 -15.79 -17.17
C ILE A 215 24.79 -17.24 -17.47
N VAL A 216 24.29 -18.21 -16.68
CA VAL A 216 24.56 -19.64 -16.89
C VAL A 216 24.08 -20.11 -18.26
N ILE A 217 22.87 -19.70 -18.69
CA ILE A 217 22.37 -19.99 -20.03
C ILE A 217 23.31 -19.42 -21.09
N GLY A 218 23.72 -18.15 -20.95
CA GLY A 218 24.62 -17.49 -21.90
C GLY A 218 25.94 -18.24 -22.07
N ILE A 219 26.56 -18.66 -20.96
CA ILE A 219 27.80 -19.45 -20.98
C ILE A 219 27.56 -20.81 -21.66
N MET A 220 26.47 -21.51 -21.32
CA MET A 220 26.14 -22.81 -21.92
C MET A 220 25.97 -22.72 -23.44
N VAL A 221 25.30 -21.68 -23.94
CA VAL A 221 25.10 -21.46 -25.37
C VAL A 221 26.43 -21.22 -26.08
N VAL A 222 27.32 -20.39 -25.52
CA VAL A 222 28.66 -20.14 -26.10
C VAL A 222 29.48 -21.43 -26.18
N VAL A 223 29.50 -22.25 -25.12
CA VAL A 223 30.21 -23.54 -25.10
C VAL A 223 29.65 -24.50 -26.16
N LEU A 224 28.32 -24.59 -26.30
CA LEU A 224 27.67 -25.41 -27.33
C LEU A 224 28.06 -24.99 -28.75
N VAL A 225 28.07 -23.68 -29.02
CA VAL A 225 28.42 -23.14 -30.35
C VAL A 225 29.88 -23.42 -30.70
N LEU A 226 30.80 -23.24 -29.74
CA LEU A 226 32.23 -23.53 -29.93
C LEU A 226 32.49 -25.02 -30.15
N ALA A 227 31.86 -25.88 -29.34
CA ALA A 227 31.96 -27.34 -29.48
C ALA A 227 31.39 -27.84 -30.82
N SER A 228 30.33 -27.20 -31.34
CA SER A 228 29.75 -27.55 -32.64
C SER A 228 30.67 -27.21 -33.81
N LYS A 229 31.47 -26.14 -33.72
CA LYS A 229 32.41 -25.75 -34.80
C LYS A 229 33.62 -26.70 -34.90
N SER A 230 34.02 -27.38 -33.82
CA SER A 230 35.21 -28.26 -33.84
C SER A 230 34.99 -29.62 -34.53
N VAL A 231 33.75 -29.97 -34.88
CA VAL A 231 33.41 -31.27 -35.51
C VAL A 231 33.45 -31.21 -37.05
N ILE A 232 33.54 -30.02 -37.66
CA ILE A 232 33.55 -29.82 -39.14
C ILE A 232 34.98 -29.74 -39.70
N LYS A 233 35.92 -30.55 -39.18
CA LYS A 233 37.23 -30.75 -39.82
C LYS A 233 37.56 -32.24 -39.89
N LYS A 234 37.07 -32.93 -40.93
CA LYS A 234 37.72 -34.15 -41.43
C LYS A 234 38.17 -33.94 -42.88
N LYS A 235 39.43 -34.29 -43.07
CA LYS A 235 40.36 -33.95 -44.16
C LYS A 235 39.84 -34.27 -45.57
N GLN A 236 40.07 -33.34 -46.49
CA GLN A 236 40.18 -33.63 -47.93
C GLN A 236 41.41 -34.52 -48.17
N PRO A 237 41.32 -35.61 -48.95
CA PRO A 237 42.51 -36.21 -49.53
C PRO A 237 42.91 -35.39 -50.76
N PHE A 238 43.99 -34.61 -50.63
CA PHE A 238 44.74 -34.13 -51.77
C PHE A 238 45.50 -35.33 -52.37
N ASN A 239 45.15 -35.74 -53.58
CA ASN A 239 46.04 -36.53 -54.43
C ASN A 239 46.65 -35.56 -55.46
N LEU A 240 47.94 -35.28 -55.29
CA LEU A 240 48.81 -34.73 -56.32
C LEU A 240 49.73 -35.87 -56.78
N ASN A 241 49.81 -36.01 -58.11
CA ASN A 241 50.51 -37.01 -58.95
C ASN A 241 49.82 -38.38 -59.11
#